data_AF-A0AA38HTJ7-F1
#
_entry.id   AF-A0AA38HTJ7-F1
#
_cell.length_a   1.000
_cell.length_b   1.000
_cell.length_c   1.000
_cell.angle_alpha   90.00
_cell.angle_beta   90.00
_cell.angle_gamma   90.00
#
_symmetry.space_group_name_H-M   'P 1'
#
loop_
_entity.id
_entity.type
_entity.pdbx_description
1 polymer ?
#
loop_
_entity_poly.entity_id
_entity_poly.type
_entity_poly.pdbx_seq_one_letter_code
_entity_poly.pdbx_strand_id
1 'polypeptide(L)'
;MESTRKKNNVSKEKDFIERNSLLTDLFEDKHIRTVYNMFLAIFIGLFFNTVTYDYIKRGEINLGVRLIKIGFGKIHIVIITWLSYILSSCLVFCCFNIWAKFRTFRNKQHTKIWDRCYLTLLVLYYVGSFKLAENIVTTFKLPICSAAIVIVEQVRLLMKIHSFVRTKTPHIINTKRTDDKHTPPTFSNFLYFLFIPTLLYRDSYPRKDKIDWTFAAFKLLEFVGAIFFFSFVIERFLNPSLQDFGLREYQLKELILILFENTITGIFILMLIFFIILHSCQNFFAEITKFGDRMFYSDWWTCTSYGGYFRKWNIVVQDWLYVYIYKEFMESFGTSAAVAKFGVIVISAVVHEWCLTHALGFFFPLLFVEFVVLGSILGNVEGYKNIVFNVIFWYSLAIGMSSLCTFYTIEYYARNNAPIKNPTFLENIVPRFITCDCID
;
A
#
# COMPACT_ATOMS: atom_id res chain seq x y z
N MET A 1 -39.29 -17.38 -1.96
CA MET A 1 -38.93 -16.13 -2.69
C MET A 1 -37.92 -15.26 -1.95
N GLU A 2 -37.82 -15.33 -0.62
CA GLU A 2 -36.90 -14.50 0.17
C GLU A 2 -35.46 -15.06 0.23
N SER A 3 -35.27 -16.39 0.10
CA SER A 3 -33.92 -16.99 0.03
C SER A 3 -33.22 -16.78 -1.32
N THR A 4 -33.98 -16.58 -2.40
CA THR A 4 -33.46 -16.29 -3.74
C THR A 4 -32.96 -14.84 -3.86
N ARG A 5 -33.51 -13.92 -3.06
CA ARG A 5 -33.11 -12.50 -3.06
C ARG A 5 -31.77 -12.26 -2.35
N LYS A 6 -31.39 -13.09 -1.36
CA LYS A 6 -30.08 -13.01 -0.69
C LYS A 6 -28.90 -13.48 -1.55
N LYS A 7 -29.12 -14.38 -2.53
CA LYS A 7 -28.05 -14.83 -3.44
C LYS A 7 -27.65 -13.78 -4.50
N ASN A 8 -28.55 -12.89 -4.88
CA ASN A 8 -28.30 -11.93 -5.98
C ASN A 8 -27.48 -10.69 -5.58
N ASN A 9 -27.27 -10.41 -4.29
CA ASN A 9 -26.48 -9.25 -3.86
C ASN A 9 -24.97 -9.52 -3.69
N VAL A 10 -24.51 -10.76 -3.93
CA VAL A 10 -23.10 -11.18 -3.74
C VAL A 10 -22.31 -11.26 -5.08
N SER A 11 -22.97 -10.97 -6.20
CA SER A 11 -22.46 -11.26 -7.54
C SER A 11 -22.39 -10.03 -8.44
N LYS A 12 -21.47 -9.11 -8.16
CA LYS A 12 -20.86 -8.33 -9.24
C LYS A 12 -19.37 -8.48 -9.14
N GLU A 13 -18.84 -9.41 -9.92
CA GLU A 13 -17.42 -9.39 -10.24
C GLU A 13 -17.06 -8.04 -10.85
N LYS A 14 -15.83 -7.55 -10.61
CA LYS A 14 -15.40 -6.28 -11.18
C LYS A 14 -15.37 -6.38 -12.70
N ASP A 15 -16.15 -5.52 -13.34
CA ASP A 15 -16.12 -5.27 -14.77
C ASP A 15 -15.08 -4.19 -15.07
N PHE A 16 -14.07 -4.55 -15.85
CA PHE A 16 -13.05 -3.62 -16.29
C PHE A 16 -13.56 -2.86 -17.52
N ILE A 17 -13.66 -1.54 -17.39
CA ILE A 17 -14.15 -0.64 -18.44
C ILE A 17 -13.06 0.40 -18.69
N GLU A 18 -12.89 0.82 -19.95
CA GLU A 18 -11.99 1.92 -20.27
C GLU A 18 -12.54 3.24 -19.72
N ARG A 19 -11.78 3.87 -18.83
CA ARG A 19 -12.14 5.14 -18.18
C ARG A 19 -10.91 5.81 -17.56
N ASN A 20 -10.99 7.12 -17.41
CA ASN A 20 -9.97 7.91 -16.73
C ASN A 20 -10.03 7.73 -15.21
N SER A 21 -8.97 8.21 -14.54
CA SER A 21 -8.97 8.34 -13.09
C SER A 21 -9.76 9.58 -12.69
N LEU A 22 -10.50 9.50 -11.58
CA LEU A 22 -11.43 10.55 -11.17
C LEU A 22 -10.80 11.94 -11.05
N LEU A 23 -9.56 12.06 -10.54
CA LEU A 23 -8.91 13.38 -10.48
C LEU A 23 -8.53 13.92 -11.86
N THR A 24 -8.23 13.05 -12.83
CA THR A 24 -7.93 13.50 -14.20
C THR A 24 -9.14 14.21 -14.78
N ASP A 25 -10.34 13.63 -14.61
CA ASP A 25 -11.59 14.24 -15.04
C ASP A 25 -11.91 15.49 -14.22
N LEU A 26 -11.71 15.47 -12.90
CA LEU A 26 -11.98 16.62 -12.04
C LEU A 26 -11.04 17.81 -12.28
N PHE A 27 -9.80 17.58 -12.72
CA PHE A 27 -8.90 18.68 -13.08
C PHE A 27 -9.33 19.40 -14.36
N GLU A 28 -10.29 18.87 -15.13
CA GLU A 28 -10.94 19.61 -16.20
C GLU A 28 -11.76 20.80 -15.66
N ASP A 29 -12.31 20.67 -14.45
CA ASP A 29 -12.98 21.75 -13.73
C ASP A 29 -11.96 22.81 -13.26
N LYS A 30 -12.24 24.09 -13.59
CA LYS A 30 -11.36 25.22 -13.25
C LYS A 30 -11.21 25.42 -11.74
N HIS A 31 -12.22 25.10 -10.94
CA HIS A 31 -12.20 25.25 -9.49
C HIS A 31 -11.24 24.23 -8.86
N ILE A 32 -11.34 22.94 -9.24
CA ILE A 32 -10.44 21.91 -8.73
C ILE A 32 -9.02 22.09 -9.26
N ARG A 33 -8.86 22.52 -10.52
CA ARG A 33 -7.55 22.90 -11.06
C ARG A 33 -6.89 24.04 -10.26
N THR A 34 -7.69 24.97 -9.74
CA THR A 34 -7.16 26.01 -8.86
C THR A 34 -6.59 25.42 -7.57
N VAL A 35 -7.24 24.41 -6.99
CA VAL A 35 -6.70 23.69 -5.81
C VAL A 35 -5.37 23.03 -6.15
N TYR A 36 -5.26 22.34 -7.29
CA TYR A 36 -3.99 21.80 -7.77
C TYR A 36 -2.91 22.89 -7.88
N ASN A 37 -3.25 24.04 -8.49
CA ASN A 37 -2.31 25.16 -8.63
C ASN A 37 -1.89 25.74 -7.27
N MET A 38 -2.76 25.75 -6.25
CA MET A 38 -2.38 26.16 -4.90
C MET A 38 -1.36 25.20 -4.28
N PHE A 39 -1.55 23.88 -4.41
CA PHE A 39 -0.55 22.91 -3.95
C PHE A 39 0.77 23.06 -4.70
N LEU A 40 0.73 23.34 -6.01
CA LEU A 40 1.93 23.61 -6.81
C LEU A 40 2.64 24.89 -6.36
N ALA A 41 1.91 25.96 -6.04
CA ALA A 41 2.47 27.19 -5.50
C ALA A 41 3.11 26.98 -4.13
N ILE A 42 2.47 26.20 -3.25
CA ILE A 42 3.04 25.81 -1.95
C ILE A 42 4.32 25.01 -2.15
N PHE A 43 4.33 24.04 -3.07
CA PHE A 43 5.53 23.27 -3.41
C PHE A 43 6.69 24.17 -3.84
N ILE A 44 6.45 25.09 -4.78
CA ILE A 44 7.44 26.06 -5.26
C ILE A 44 7.91 26.95 -4.10
N GLY A 45 7.00 27.43 -3.26
CA GLY A 45 7.33 28.23 -2.08
C GLY A 45 8.22 27.48 -1.09
N LEU A 46 7.93 26.21 -0.81
CA LEU A 46 8.73 25.36 0.08
C LEU A 46 10.10 25.02 -0.51
N PHE A 47 10.18 24.87 -1.84
CA PHE A 47 11.47 24.73 -2.53
C PHE A 47 12.35 25.95 -2.29
N PHE A 48 11.84 27.16 -2.58
CA PHE A 48 12.59 28.39 -2.35
C PHE A 48 12.92 28.61 -0.87
N ASN A 49 11.99 28.31 0.04
CA ASN A 49 12.23 28.36 1.48
C ASN A 49 13.39 27.44 1.88
N THR A 50 13.41 26.21 1.35
CA THR A 50 14.45 25.22 1.63
C THR A 50 15.81 25.66 1.11
N VAL A 51 15.88 26.11 -0.14
CA VAL A 51 17.11 26.62 -0.74
C VAL A 51 17.65 27.82 0.03
N THR A 52 16.77 28.77 0.39
CA THR A 52 17.15 29.97 1.13
C THR A 52 17.66 29.62 2.52
N TYR A 53 16.98 28.73 3.23
CA TYR A 53 17.40 28.30 4.56
C TYR A 53 18.76 27.60 4.53
N ASP A 54 18.95 26.66 3.59
CA ASP A 54 20.21 25.91 3.50
C ASP A 54 21.38 26.84 3.16
N TYR A 55 21.16 27.79 2.24
CA TYR A 55 22.16 28.80 1.91
C TYR A 55 22.51 29.69 3.11
N ILE A 56 21.52 30.23 3.81
CA ILE A 56 21.74 31.16 4.93
C ILE A 56 22.32 30.46 6.17
N LYS A 57 21.78 29.29 6.55
CA LYS A 57 22.14 28.63 7.82
C LYS A 57 23.32 27.68 7.68
N ARG A 58 23.52 27.06 6.52
CA ARG A 58 24.55 26.03 6.32
C ARG A 58 25.64 26.44 5.32
N GLY A 59 25.42 27.49 4.53
CA GLY A 59 26.35 27.89 3.47
C GLY A 59 26.38 26.91 2.30
N GLU A 60 25.41 26.00 2.20
CA GLU A 60 25.35 24.95 1.16
C GLU A 60 24.03 25.03 0.39
N ILE A 61 24.05 24.68 -0.90
CA ILE A 61 22.84 24.58 -1.74
C ILE A 61 22.57 23.10 -2.02
N ASN A 62 21.82 22.42 -1.15
CA ASN A 62 21.52 21.00 -1.27
C ASN A 62 20.23 20.72 -2.10
N LEU A 63 19.49 21.76 -2.49
CA LEU A 63 18.22 21.69 -3.23
C LEU A 63 17.22 20.66 -2.63
N GLY A 64 17.31 20.43 -1.32
CA GLY A 64 16.55 19.41 -0.57
C GLY A 64 16.69 17.96 -1.09
N VAL A 65 17.79 17.62 -1.77
CA VAL A 65 18.08 16.27 -2.28
C VAL A 65 18.61 15.34 -1.17
N ARG A 66 19.03 15.91 -0.04
CA ARG A 66 19.68 15.20 1.07
C ARG A 66 18.85 14.03 1.60
N LEU A 67 17.61 14.29 2.00
CA LEU A 67 16.74 13.27 2.58
C LEU A 67 16.38 12.19 1.53
N ILE A 68 16.23 12.56 0.27
CA ILE A 68 16.01 11.62 -0.84
C ILE A 68 17.23 10.70 -1.01
N LYS A 69 18.46 11.23 -1.01
CA LYS A 69 19.69 10.41 -1.11
C LYS A 69 19.83 9.44 0.07
N ILE A 70 19.52 9.90 1.28
CA ILE A 70 19.57 9.08 2.49
C ILE A 70 18.49 7.98 2.43
N GLY A 71 17.24 8.35 2.09
CA GLY A 71 16.10 7.43 2.06
C GLY A 71 16.18 6.39 0.94
N PHE A 72 16.66 6.77 -0.25
CA PHE A 72 16.81 5.90 -1.41
C PHE A 72 18.25 5.42 -1.60
N GLY A 73 19.00 5.18 -0.53
CA GLY A 73 20.34 4.58 -0.63
C GLY A 73 20.27 3.10 -1.06
N LYS A 74 21.38 2.56 -1.59
CA LYS A 74 21.50 1.13 -1.97
C LYS A 74 20.49 0.64 -3.04
N ILE A 75 20.10 1.50 -3.99
CA ILE A 75 19.15 1.19 -5.07
C ILE A 75 19.55 -0.05 -5.88
N HIS A 76 20.85 -0.31 -6.08
CA HIS A 76 21.31 -1.48 -6.81
C HIS A 76 20.82 -2.81 -6.18
N ILE A 77 20.79 -2.89 -4.85
CA ILE A 77 20.22 -4.06 -4.13
C ILE A 77 18.72 -4.13 -4.38
N VAL A 78 18.01 -3.00 -4.27
CA VAL A 78 16.56 -2.94 -4.52
C VAL A 78 16.20 -3.45 -5.92
N ILE A 79 16.95 -3.04 -6.95
CA ILE A 79 16.74 -3.49 -8.33
C ILE A 79 16.99 -5.00 -8.47
N ILE A 80 18.09 -5.52 -7.92
CA ILE A 80 18.40 -6.96 -7.97
C ILE A 80 17.32 -7.76 -7.26
N THR A 81 16.90 -7.32 -6.07
CA THR A 81 15.81 -7.95 -5.32
C THR A 81 14.50 -7.92 -6.08
N TRP A 82 14.14 -6.79 -6.69
CA TRP A 82 12.92 -6.65 -7.48
C TRP A 82 12.93 -7.59 -8.70
N LEU A 83 14.04 -7.66 -9.44
CA LEU A 83 14.21 -8.61 -10.55
C LEU A 83 14.08 -10.06 -10.06
N SER A 84 14.60 -10.38 -8.87
CA SER A 84 14.47 -11.71 -8.27
C SER A 84 13.00 -12.06 -7.94
N TYR A 85 12.19 -11.10 -7.50
CA TYR A 85 10.77 -11.31 -7.26
C TYR A 85 9.96 -11.50 -8.54
N ILE A 86 10.30 -10.79 -9.62
CA ILE A 86 9.68 -11.02 -10.93
C ILE A 86 10.04 -12.42 -11.44
N LEU A 87 11.31 -12.81 -11.34
CA LEU A 87 11.76 -14.15 -11.74
C LEU A 87 11.06 -15.25 -10.92
N SER A 88 10.96 -15.09 -9.60
CA SER A 88 10.26 -16.06 -8.74
C SER A 88 8.77 -16.15 -9.07
N SER A 89 8.13 -15.02 -9.39
CA SER A 89 6.74 -14.96 -9.86
C SER A 89 6.55 -15.73 -11.18
N CYS A 90 7.48 -15.59 -12.12
CA CYS A 90 7.47 -16.38 -13.37
C CYS A 90 7.67 -17.88 -13.11
N LEU A 91 8.51 -18.26 -12.14
CA LEU A 91 8.67 -19.67 -11.75
C LEU A 91 7.37 -20.25 -11.19
N VAL A 92 6.62 -19.49 -10.38
CA VAL A 92 5.30 -19.93 -9.89
C VAL A 92 4.33 -20.19 -11.04
N PHE A 93 4.33 -19.36 -12.07
CA PHE A 93 3.54 -19.59 -13.29
C PHE A 93 3.93 -20.90 -13.99
N CYS A 94 5.23 -21.18 -14.13
CA CYS A 94 5.70 -22.45 -14.69
C CYS A 94 5.24 -23.65 -13.86
N CYS A 95 5.40 -23.59 -12.53
CA CYS A 95 4.94 -24.62 -11.60
C CYS A 95 3.42 -24.85 -11.68
N PHE A 96 2.65 -23.77 -11.77
CA PHE A 96 1.19 -23.84 -11.92
C PHE A 96 0.80 -24.55 -13.23
N ASN A 97 1.43 -24.22 -14.35
CA ASN A 97 1.15 -24.88 -15.64
C ASN A 97 1.54 -26.36 -15.64
N ILE A 98 2.63 -26.72 -14.98
CA ILE A 98 3.04 -28.12 -14.79
C ILE A 98 1.95 -28.86 -14.00
N TRP A 99 1.54 -28.32 -12.86
CA TRP A 99 0.46 -28.89 -12.04
C TRP A 99 -0.85 -29.04 -12.84
N ALA A 100 -1.24 -28.01 -13.59
CA ALA A 100 -2.45 -28.00 -14.42
C ALA A 100 -2.43 -29.13 -15.47
N LYS A 101 -1.31 -29.29 -16.20
CA LYS A 101 -1.15 -30.36 -17.20
C LYS A 101 -1.23 -31.74 -16.56
N PHE A 102 -0.51 -31.97 -15.46
CA PHE A 102 -0.54 -33.27 -14.76
C PHE A 102 -1.94 -33.64 -14.26
N ARG A 103 -2.72 -32.64 -13.81
CA ARG A 103 -4.09 -32.84 -13.35
C ARG A 103 -5.03 -33.30 -14.47
N THR A 104 -4.90 -32.75 -15.68
CA THR A 104 -5.72 -33.14 -16.83
C THR A 104 -5.41 -34.54 -17.36
N PHE A 105 -4.14 -34.96 -17.36
CA PHE A 105 -3.68 -36.19 -17.99
C PHE A 105 -3.83 -37.46 -17.11
N ARG A 106 -3.73 -37.37 -15.77
CA ARG A 106 -3.52 -38.55 -14.89
C ARG A 106 -4.76 -39.06 -14.14
N ASN A 107 -4.75 -40.33 -13.70
CA ASN A 107 -5.81 -41.00 -12.94
C ASN A 107 -6.10 -40.35 -11.57
N LYS A 108 -7.38 -40.40 -11.14
CA LYS A 108 -7.95 -39.71 -9.95
C LYS A 108 -7.17 -39.91 -8.63
N GLN A 109 -6.51 -41.06 -8.44
CA GLN A 109 -5.81 -41.37 -7.19
C GLN A 109 -4.51 -40.58 -7.00
N HIS A 110 -3.75 -40.35 -8.07
CA HIS A 110 -2.51 -39.56 -8.00
C HIS A 110 -2.77 -38.05 -8.03
N THR A 111 -3.93 -37.61 -8.52
CA THR A 111 -4.30 -36.19 -8.57
C THR A 111 -4.30 -35.54 -7.19
N LYS A 112 -4.83 -36.22 -6.16
CA LYS A 112 -4.86 -35.69 -4.78
C LYS A 112 -3.47 -35.47 -4.19
N ILE A 113 -2.51 -36.35 -4.51
CA ILE A 113 -1.12 -36.23 -4.03
C ILE A 113 -0.47 -35.01 -4.70
N TRP A 114 -0.62 -34.87 -6.02
CA TRP A 114 -0.10 -33.72 -6.76
C TRP A 114 -0.69 -32.39 -6.30
N ASP A 115 -1.98 -32.36 -5.96
CA ASP A 115 -2.62 -31.17 -5.40
C ASP A 115 -2.02 -30.76 -4.06
N ARG A 116 -1.77 -31.74 -3.17
CA ARG A 116 -1.12 -31.50 -1.89
C ARG A 116 0.31 -31.00 -2.09
N CYS A 117 1.08 -31.63 -2.97
CA CYS A 117 2.44 -31.20 -3.28
C CYS A 117 2.49 -29.77 -3.80
N TYR A 118 1.61 -29.42 -4.75
CA TYR A 118 1.53 -28.06 -5.29
C TYR A 118 1.11 -27.05 -4.23
N LEU A 119 0.11 -27.38 -3.40
CA LEU A 119 -0.32 -26.51 -2.30
C LEU A 119 0.80 -26.28 -1.28
N THR A 120 1.52 -27.34 -0.89
CA THR A 120 2.68 -27.21 0.01
C THR A 120 3.76 -26.32 -0.61
N LEU A 121 4.08 -26.50 -1.89
CA LEU A 121 5.05 -25.65 -2.60
C LEU A 121 4.60 -24.18 -2.63
N LEU A 122 3.31 -23.93 -2.85
CA LEU A 122 2.75 -22.58 -2.86
C LEU A 122 2.81 -21.91 -1.48
N VAL A 123 2.51 -22.65 -0.40
CA VAL A 123 2.65 -22.15 0.97
C VAL A 123 4.11 -21.84 1.30
N LEU A 124 5.03 -22.73 0.93
CA LEU A 124 6.48 -22.50 1.09
C LEU A 124 6.94 -21.27 0.31
N TYR A 125 6.41 -21.04 -0.89
CA TYR A 125 6.69 -19.82 -1.66
C TYR A 125 6.24 -18.55 -0.93
N TYR A 126 5.03 -18.53 -0.36
CA TYR A 126 4.55 -17.36 0.40
C TYR A 126 5.43 -17.10 1.63
N VAL A 127 5.66 -18.10 2.47
CA VAL A 127 6.48 -17.96 3.69
C VAL A 127 7.92 -17.59 3.33
N GLY A 128 8.49 -18.24 2.32
CA GLY A 128 9.83 -17.96 1.82
C GLY A 128 9.97 -16.54 1.29
N SER A 129 8.94 -16.00 0.63
CA SER A 129 8.96 -14.62 0.11
C SER A 129 8.98 -13.57 1.22
N PHE A 130 8.16 -13.76 2.27
CA PHE A 130 8.18 -12.90 3.46
C PHE A 130 9.54 -12.95 4.17
N LYS A 131 10.07 -14.16 4.40
CA LYS A 131 11.37 -14.34 5.07
C LYS A 131 12.54 -13.79 4.25
N LEU A 132 12.49 -13.93 2.93
CA LEU A 132 13.50 -13.38 2.02
C LEU A 132 13.51 -11.86 2.08
N ALA A 133 12.34 -11.21 2.07
CA ALA A 133 12.23 -9.76 2.14
C ALA A 133 12.81 -9.20 3.45
N GLU A 134 12.42 -9.80 4.59
CA GLU A 134 13.01 -9.49 5.90
C GLU A 134 14.54 -9.65 5.90
N ASN A 135 15.03 -10.80 5.42
CA ASN A 135 16.46 -11.11 5.42
C ASN A 135 17.28 -10.12 4.58
N ILE A 136 16.76 -9.71 3.42
CA ILE A 136 17.42 -8.74 2.55
C ILE A 136 17.50 -7.37 3.24
N VAL A 137 16.38 -6.88 3.77
CA VAL A 137 16.34 -5.55 4.41
C VAL A 137 17.27 -5.49 5.62
N THR A 138 17.26 -6.53 6.46
CA THR A 138 18.07 -6.59 7.69
C THR A 138 19.56 -6.82 7.41
N THR A 139 19.91 -7.78 6.55
CA THR A 139 21.31 -8.11 6.22
C THR A 139 22.00 -6.95 5.53
N PHE A 140 21.34 -6.35 4.53
CA PHE A 140 21.90 -5.24 3.79
C PHE A 140 21.70 -3.89 4.48
N LYS A 141 20.99 -3.81 5.62
CA LYS A 141 20.65 -2.57 6.33
C LYS A 141 20.17 -1.49 5.36
N LEU A 142 19.07 -1.79 4.66
CA LEU A 142 18.50 -0.88 3.67
C LEU A 142 17.92 0.36 4.37
N PRO A 143 18.10 1.58 3.80
CA PRO A 143 17.44 2.78 4.31
C PRO A 143 15.92 2.71 4.12
N ILE A 144 15.19 3.56 4.85
CA ILE A 144 13.72 3.46 5.01
C ILE A 144 12.97 3.38 3.67
N CYS A 145 13.22 4.29 2.73
CA CYS A 145 12.48 4.30 1.46
C CYS A 145 12.87 3.09 0.59
N SER A 146 14.15 2.73 0.52
CA SER A 146 14.61 1.53 -0.20
C SER A 146 14.04 0.24 0.40
N ALA A 147 13.97 0.13 1.72
CA ALA A 147 13.34 -0.99 2.42
C ALA A 147 11.83 -1.04 2.12
N ALA A 148 11.14 0.10 2.19
CA ALA A 148 9.72 0.20 1.85
C ALA A 148 9.43 -0.28 0.42
N ILE A 149 10.25 0.07 -0.57
CA ILE A 149 10.09 -0.42 -1.95
C ILE A 149 10.16 -1.95 -1.98
N VAL A 150 11.16 -2.56 -1.36
CA VAL A 150 11.33 -4.03 -1.33
C VAL A 150 10.13 -4.71 -0.68
N ILE A 151 9.70 -4.24 0.50
CA ILE A 151 8.61 -4.88 1.25
C ILE A 151 7.26 -4.69 0.55
N VAL A 152 6.96 -3.48 0.06
CA VAL A 152 5.67 -3.21 -0.61
C VAL A 152 5.59 -3.92 -1.96
N GLU A 153 6.68 -3.97 -2.73
CA GLU A 153 6.71 -4.74 -3.98
C GLU A 153 6.55 -6.25 -3.74
N GLN A 154 7.15 -6.78 -2.66
CA GLN A 154 6.93 -8.15 -2.24
C GLN A 154 5.45 -8.42 -1.98
N VAL A 155 4.78 -7.59 -1.17
CA VAL A 155 3.34 -7.74 -0.90
C VAL A 155 2.52 -7.64 -2.18
N ARG A 156 2.78 -6.65 -3.04
CA ARG A 156 2.09 -6.44 -4.32
C ARG A 156 2.17 -7.68 -5.21
N LEU A 157 3.36 -8.25 -5.38
CA LEU A 157 3.57 -9.44 -6.21
C LEU A 157 2.91 -10.68 -5.61
N LEU A 158 2.96 -10.87 -4.29
CA LEU A 158 2.24 -11.96 -3.63
C LEU A 158 0.73 -11.89 -3.83
N MET A 159 0.14 -10.69 -3.71
CA MET A 159 -1.29 -10.47 -3.99
C MET A 159 -1.64 -10.81 -5.44
N LYS A 160 -0.80 -10.41 -6.40
CA LYS A 160 -0.97 -10.76 -7.81
C LYS A 160 -0.87 -12.27 -8.06
N ILE A 161 0.14 -12.94 -7.50
CA ILE A 161 0.29 -14.39 -7.62
C ILE A 161 -0.92 -15.11 -7.03
N HIS A 162 -1.37 -14.71 -5.85
CA HIS A 162 -2.57 -15.26 -5.23
C HIS A 162 -3.79 -15.09 -6.14
N SER A 163 -3.98 -13.89 -6.68
CA SER A 163 -5.07 -13.59 -7.60
C SER A 163 -5.04 -14.48 -8.85
N PHE A 164 -3.88 -14.65 -9.49
CA PHE A 164 -3.73 -15.52 -10.65
C PHE A 164 -4.07 -16.98 -10.33
N VAL A 165 -3.45 -17.54 -9.28
CA VAL A 165 -3.65 -18.94 -8.89
C VAL A 165 -5.11 -19.18 -8.52
N ARG A 166 -5.70 -18.30 -7.71
CA ARG A 166 -7.06 -18.45 -7.23
C ARG A 166 -8.10 -18.29 -8.33
N THR A 167 -7.90 -17.36 -9.27
CA THR A 167 -8.80 -17.20 -10.42
C THR A 167 -8.72 -18.42 -11.36
N LYS A 168 -7.53 -18.97 -11.63
CA LYS A 168 -7.38 -20.08 -12.60
C LYS A 168 -7.66 -21.47 -12.05
N THR A 169 -7.45 -21.69 -10.76
CA THR A 169 -7.62 -23.02 -10.12
C THR A 169 -9.03 -23.61 -10.30
N PRO A 170 -10.14 -22.91 -10.02
CA PRO A 170 -11.49 -23.46 -10.16
C PRO A 170 -11.80 -23.93 -11.58
N HIS A 171 -11.34 -23.20 -12.59
CA HIS A 171 -11.55 -23.58 -13.98
C HIS A 171 -10.88 -24.92 -14.31
N ILE A 172 -9.65 -25.15 -13.84
CA ILE A 172 -8.92 -26.40 -14.05
C ILE A 172 -9.58 -27.56 -13.28
N ILE A 173 -10.07 -27.30 -12.06
CA ILE A 173 -10.74 -28.31 -11.23
C ILE A 173 -12.08 -28.75 -11.85
N ASN A 174 -12.86 -27.79 -12.35
CA ASN A 174 -14.22 -28.01 -12.86
C ASN A 174 -14.25 -28.49 -14.32
N THR A 175 -13.14 -28.41 -15.05
CA THR A 175 -13.06 -28.89 -16.43
C THR A 175 -13.25 -30.41 -16.47
N LYS A 176 -14.33 -30.87 -17.08
CA LYS A 176 -14.48 -32.29 -17.47
C LYS A 176 -13.50 -32.57 -18.61
N ARG A 177 -12.91 -33.77 -18.65
CA ARG A 177 -11.88 -34.20 -19.63
C ARG A 177 -12.27 -34.06 -21.12
N THR A 178 -13.48 -33.61 -21.44
CA THR A 178 -14.10 -33.61 -22.78
C THR A 178 -14.47 -32.22 -23.33
N ASP A 179 -14.23 -31.12 -22.60
CA ASP A 179 -14.52 -29.76 -23.11
C ASP A 179 -13.26 -29.09 -23.70
N ASP A 180 -13.15 -29.12 -25.02
CA ASP A 180 -12.00 -28.68 -25.84
C ASP A 180 -11.79 -27.15 -25.95
N LYS A 181 -12.35 -26.33 -25.06
CA LYS A 181 -12.28 -24.86 -25.17
C LYS A 181 -11.71 -24.15 -23.95
N HIS A 182 -10.71 -24.73 -23.29
CA HIS A 182 -9.91 -23.93 -22.36
C HIS A 182 -8.55 -23.58 -22.95
N THR A 183 -8.39 -22.34 -23.41
CA THR A 183 -7.07 -21.79 -23.72
C THR A 183 -6.30 -21.67 -22.40
N PRO A 184 -5.13 -22.33 -22.26
CA PRO A 184 -4.29 -22.16 -21.09
C PRO A 184 -3.84 -20.70 -20.98
N PRO A 185 -3.58 -20.19 -19.76
CA PRO A 185 -3.10 -18.82 -19.60
C PRO A 185 -1.80 -18.64 -20.37
N THR A 186 -1.76 -17.66 -21.27
CA THR A 186 -0.55 -17.35 -22.01
C THR A 186 0.45 -16.65 -21.08
N PHE A 187 1.74 -16.98 -21.22
CA PHE A 187 2.79 -16.32 -20.43
C PHE A 187 2.80 -14.80 -20.64
N SER A 188 2.47 -14.35 -21.86
CA SER A 188 2.37 -12.92 -22.18
C SER A 188 1.28 -12.21 -21.36
N ASN A 189 0.09 -12.81 -21.21
CA ASN A 189 -0.99 -12.23 -20.39
C ASN A 189 -0.63 -12.20 -18.91
N PHE A 190 0.02 -13.26 -18.42
CA PHE A 190 0.52 -13.30 -17.05
C PHE A 190 1.59 -12.22 -16.79
N LEU A 191 2.57 -12.11 -17.68
CA LEU A 191 3.64 -11.11 -17.56
C LEU A 191 3.06 -9.69 -17.63
N TYR A 192 2.14 -9.42 -18.57
CA TYR A 192 1.40 -8.17 -18.63
C TYR A 192 0.67 -7.86 -17.32
N PHE A 193 -0.02 -8.86 -16.74
CA PHE A 193 -0.68 -8.72 -15.46
C PHE A 193 0.28 -8.31 -14.33
N LEU A 194 1.53 -8.78 -14.31
CA LEU A 194 2.49 -8.39 -13.27
C LEU A 194 2.78 -6.88 -13.23
N PHE A 195 2.70 -6.19 -14.37
CA PHE A 195 3.06 -4.77 -14.50
C PHE A 195 1.87 -3.81 -14.51
N ILE A 196 0.66 -4.25 -14.86
CA ILE A 196 -0.50 -3.36 -14.87
C ILE A 196 -0.99 -2.99 -13.46
N PRO A 197 -1.61 -1.80 -13.32
CA PRO A 197 -2.06 -1.24 -12.03
C PRO A 197 -3.40 -1.83 -11.54
N THR A 198 -3.49 -3.17 -11.46
CA THR A 198 -4.62 -3.87 -10.84
C THR A 198 -4.15 -5.14 -10.15
N LEU A 199 -4.83 -5.55 -9.07
CA LEU A 199 -4.51 -6.77 -8.33
C LEU A 199 -5.40 -7.96 -8.70
N LEU A 200 -6.41 -7.75 -9.55
CA LEU A 200 -7.31 -8.82 -10.00
C LEU A 200 -6.86 -9.35 -11.37
N TYR A 201 -6.53 -10.64 -11.44
CA TYR A 201 -6.18 -11.34 -12.67
C TYR A 201 -7.43 -11.56 -13.55
N ARG A 202 -7.32 -11.20 -14.82
CA ARG A 202 -8.25 -11.49 -15.92
C ARG A 202 -7.45 -11.88 -17.16
N ASP A 203 -8.08 -12.63 -18.05
CA ASP A 203 -7.42 -13.04 -19.31
C ASP A 203 -7.30 -11.91 -20.32
N SER A 204 -8.20 -10.93 -20.24
CA SER A 204 -8.21 -9.74 -21.08
C SER A 204 -8.57 -8.53 -20.24
N TYR A 205 -7.95 -7.40 -20.58
CA TYR A 205 -8.22 -6.09 -19.97
C TYR A 205 -8.54 -5.09 -21.08
N PRO A 206 -9.37 -4.06 -20.80
CA PRO A 206 -9.51 -2.94 -21.71
C PRO A 206 -8.14 -2.29 -21.91
N ARG A 207 -7.79 -2.02 -23.17
CA ARG A 207 -6.51 -1.42 -23.54
C ARG A 207 -6.73 -0.22 -24.44
N LYS A 208 -5.95 0.83 -24.20
CA LYS A 208 -5.86 1.96 -25.13
C LYS A 208 -5.15 1.55 -26.41
N ASP A 209 -5.51 2.19 -27.52
CA ASP A 209 -4.89 1.95 -28.82
C ASP A 209 -3.42 2.41 -28.85
N LYS A 210 -3.15 3.58 -28.28
CA LYS A 210 -1.84 4.27 -28.32
C LYS A 210 -1.45 4.76 -26.93
N ILE A 211 -0.15 4.90 -26.70
CA ILE A 211 0.42 5.55 -25.52
C ILE A 211 0.44 7.05 -25.77
N ASP A 212 -0.17 7.83 -24.88
CA ASP A 212 0.02 9.27 -24.80
C ASP A 212 1.29 9.58 -24.01
N TRP A 213 2.41 9.76 -24.73
CA TRP A 213 3.71 10.06 -24.14
C TRP A 213 3.74 11.40 -23.42
N THR A 214 2.92 12.37 -23.83
CA THR A 214 2.84 13.67 -23.18
C THR A 214 2.20 13.50 -21.80
N PHE A 215 1.06 12.83 -21.74
CA PHE A 215 0.40 12.49 -20.48
C PHE A 215 1.32 11.65 -19.57
N ALA A 216 1.99 10.63 -20.10
CA ALA A 216 2.94 9.82 -19.34
C ALA A 216 4.09 10.66 -18.76
N ALA A 217 4.70 11.55 -19.56
CA ALA A 217 5.77 12.42 -19.11
C ALA A 217 5.31 13.38 -18.00
N PHE A 218 4.11 13.97 -18.13
CA PHE A 218 3.54 14.81 -17.08
C PHE A 218 3.26 14.03 -15.80
N LYS A 219 2.70 12.82 -15.87
CA LYS A 219 2.46 11.98 -14.67
C LYS A 219 3.76 11.54 -14.01
N LEU A 220 4.83 11.30 -14.78
CA LEU A 220 6.16 11.04 -14.25
C LEU A 220 6.75 12.28 -13.54
N LEU A 221 6.60 13.47 -14.14
CA LEU A 221 7.04 14.73 -13.54
C LEU A 221 6.29 15.01 -12.23
N GLU A 222 4.96 14.82 -12.21
CA GLU A 222 4.15 14.93 -11.00
C GLU A 222 4.57 13.93 -9.93
N PHE A 223 4.86 12.69 -10.30
CA PHE A 223 5.34 11.67 -9.39
C PHE A 223 6.68 12.05 -8.74
N VAL A 224 7.66 12.47 -9.55
CA VAL A 224 8.97 12.91 -9.03
C VAL A 224 8.83 14.19 -8.21
N GLY A 225 8.12 15.20 -8.71
CA GLY A 225 7.90 16.46 -8.00
C GLY A 225 7.20 16.29 -6.65
N ALA A 226 6.23 15.39 -6.57
CA ALA A 226 5.54 15.10 -5.32
C ALA A 226 6.43 14.36 -4.31
N ILE A 227 7.41 13.55 -4.74
CA ILE A 227 8.44 12.98 -3.85
C ILE A 227 9.31 14.09 -3.23
N PHE A 228 9.71 15.08 -4.03
CA PHE A 228 10.41 16.26 -3.51
C PHE A 228 9.54 17.04 -2.52
N PHE A 229 8.27 17.26 -2.85
CA PHE A 229 7.33 17.94 -1.94
C PHE A 229 7.23 17.18 -0.60
N PHE A 230 7.03 15.87 -0.65
CA PHE A 230 6.99 15.02 0.54
C PHE A 230 8.27 15.14 1.38
N SER A 231 9.44 15.13 0.73
CA SER A 231 10.73 15.34 1.38
C SER A 231 10.83 16.70 2.09
N PHE A 232 10.40 17.78 1.44
CA PHE A 232 10.41 19.12 2.05
C PHE A 232 9.48 19.21 3.24
N VAL A 233 8.30 18.58 3.16
CA VAL A 233 7.35 18.56 4.29
C VAL A 233 7.96 17.88 5.51
N ILE A 234 8.61 16.72 5.33
CA ILE A 234 9.28 16.03 6.43
C ILE A 234 10.43 16.87 6.99
N GLU A 235 11.31 17.39 6.14
CA GLU A 235 12.50 18.12 6.59
C GLU A 235 12.18 19.45 7.28
N ARG A 236 11.10 20.14 6.86
CA ARG A 236 10.75 21.48 7.36
C ARG A 236 9.75 21.47 8.49
N PHE A 237 8.83 20.52 8.53
CA PHE A 237 7.74 20.52 9.51
C PHE A 237 7.83 19.37 10.50
N LEU A 238 8.19 18.16 10.07
CA LEU A 238 8.16 16.99 10.94
C LEU A 238 9.46 16.78 11.72
N ASN A 239 10.62 16.83 11.04
CA ASN A 239 11.90 16.57 11.68
C ASN A 239 12.30 17.60 12.75
N PRO A 240 12.13 18.92 12.52
CA PRO A 240 12.62 19.92 13.47
C PRO A 240 11.96 19.85 14.85
N SER A 241 10.73 19.35 14.95
CA SER A 241 9.98 19.21 16.20
C SER A 241 10.31 17.93 16.98
N LEU A 242 11.02 16.96 16.38
CA LEU A 242 11.18 15.60 16.94
C LEU A 242 12.61 15.05 16.90
N GLN A 243 13.54 15.66 16.18
CA GLN A 243 14.89 15.12 15.95
C GLN A 243 15.76 15.03 17.23
N ASP A 244 15.45 15.82 18.24
CA ASP A 244 16.12 15.86 19.55
C ASP A 244 15.50 14.88 20.57
N PHE A 245 14.48 14.11 20.17
CA PHE A 245 13.89 13.10 21.04
C PHE A 245 14.92 12.05 21.46
N GLY A 246 15.04 11.80 22.77
CA GLY A 246 16.08 10.95 23.36
C GLY A 246 17.39 11.66 23.72
N LEU A 247 17.55 12.93 23.34
CA LEU A 247 18.67 13.79 23.78
C LEU A 247 18.26 14.73 24.93
N ARG A 248 16.95 14.91 25.15
CA ARG A 248 16.39 15.67 26.25
C ARG A 248 15.09 15.04 26.73
N GLU A 249 14.72 15.36 27.96
CA GLU A 249 13.44 14.93 28.52
C GLU A 249 12.26 15.65 27.86
N TYR A 250 11.18 14.90 27.67
CA TYR A 250 9.93 15.37 27.10
C TYR A 250 8.80 15.20 28.12
N GLN A 251 8.02 16.27 28.32
CA GLN A 251 6.84 16.19 29.18
C GLN A 251 5.61 15.75 28.38
N LEU A 252 4.67 15.03 29.00
CA LEU A 252 3.46 14.56 28.32
C LEU A 252 2.66 15.70 27.66
N LYS A 253 2.59 16.87 28.31
CA LYS A 253 1.93 18.06 27.74
C LYS A 253 2.60 18.53 26.44
N GLU A 254 3.92 18.41 26.34
CA GLU A 254 4.68 18.79 25.16
C GLU A 254 4.39 17.83 24.00
N LEU A 255 4.34 16.52 24.29
CA LEU A 255 3.97 15.51 23.30
C LEU A 255 2.55 15.70 22.76
N ILE A 256 1.60 16.06 23.64
CA ILE A 256 0.23 16.39 23.24
C ILE A 256 0.22 17.62 22.33
N LEU A 257 0.97 18.67 22.65
CA LEU A 257 1.06 19.87 21.82
C LEU A 257 1.66 19.55 20.44
N ILE A 258 2.77 18.81 20.38
CA ILE A 258 3.41 18.38 19.13
C ILE A 258 2.43 17.57 18.26
N LEU A 259 1.65 16.67 18.86
CA LEU A 259 0.63 15.90 18.16
C LEU A 259 -0.42 16.81 17.49
N PHE A 260 -0.91 17.83 18.20
CA PHE A 260 -1.88 18.76 17.62
C PHE A 260 -1.26 19.66 16.55
N GLU A 261 -0.04 20.16 16.77
CA GLU A 261 0.71 20.97 15.80
C GLU A 261 0.97 20.19 14.50
N ASN A 262 1.32 18.91 14.61
CA ASN A 262 1.54 18.02 13.47
C ASN A 262 0.25 17.60 12.76
N THR A 263 -0.94 17.98 13.22
CA THR A 263 -2.22 17.61 12.56
C THR A 263 -2.28 18.10 11.12
N ILE A 264 -1.81 19.32 10.88
CA ILE A 264 -1.74 19.89 9.53
C ILE A 264 -0.69 19.13 8.71
N THR A 265 0.50 18.93 9.26
CA THR A 265 1.58 18.17 8.60
C THR A 265 1.12 16.76 8.21
N GLY A 266 0.44 16.07 9.12
CA GLY A 266 -0.11 14.72 8.91
C GLY A 266 -1.08 14.69 7.75
N ILE A 267 -2.08 15.59 7.70
CA ILE A 267 -3.03 15.59 6.57
C ILE A 267 -2.35 15.92 5.24
N PHE A 268 -1.35 16.81 5.23
CA PHE A 268 -0.55 17.09 4.03
C PHE A 268 0.21 15.85 3.56
N ILE A 269 0.86 15.13 4.47
CA ILE A 269 1.58 13.87 4.18
C ILE A 269 0.61 12.83 3.60
N LEU A 270 -0.59 12.67 4.17
CA LEU A 270 -1.60 11.74 3.65
C LEU A 270 -2.02 12.08 2.21
N MET A 271 -2.31 13.36 1.95
CA MET A 271 -2.70 13.84 0.62
C MET A 271 -1.58 13.64 -0.41
N LEU A 272 -0.32 13.86 0.00
CA LEU A 272 0.84 13.62 -0.86
C LEU A 272 1.04 12.13 -1.15
N ILE A 273 0.96 11.25 -0.15
CA ILE A 273 1.07 9.78 -0.36
C ILE A 273 -0.01 9.30 -1.33
N PHE A 274 -1.24 9.77 -1.15
CA PHE A 274 -2.35 9.50 -2.07
C PHE A 274 -2.01 9.92 -3.50
N PHE A 275 -1.58 11.17 -3.68
CA PHE A 275 -1.32 11.73 -5.00
C PHE A 275 -0.10 11.09 -5.68
N ILE A 276 0.95 10.78 -4.93
CA ILE A 276 2.16 10.10 -5.40
C ILE A 276 1.80 8.70 -5.90
N ILE A 277 1.18 7.89 -5.03
CA ILE A 277 0.98 6.48 -5.29
C ILE A 277 -0.26 6.23 -6.13
N LEU A 278 -1.45 6.64 -5.68
CA LEU A 278 -2.72 6.24 -6.29
C LEU A 278 -3.09 7.05 -7.52
N HIS A 279 -2.61 8.29 -7.64
CA HIS A 279 -2.82 9.11 -8.82
C HIS A 279 -1.65 9.05 -9.80
N SER A 280 -0.52 9.67 -9.47
CA SER A 280 0.58 9.91 -10.41
C SER A 280 1.24 8.61 -10.86
N CYS A 281 1.67 7.76 -9.91
CA CYS A 281 2.33 6.49 -10.20
C CYS A 281 1.41 5.51 -10.93
N GLN A 282 0.19 5.23 -10.41
CA GLN A 282 -0.73 4.30 -11.08
C GLN A 282 -1.11 4.79 -12.50
N ASN A 283 -1.38 6.08 -12.72
CA ASN A 283 -1.69 6.57 -14.06
C ASN A 283 -0.49 6.51 -15.01
N PHE A 284 0.74 6.77 -14.53
CA PHE A 284 1.95 6.59 -15.32
C PHE A 284 2.10 5.14 -15.79
N PHE A 285 2.02 4.18 -14.85
CA PHE A 285 2.08 2.76 -15.20
C PHE A 285 0.91 2.32 -16.08
N ALA A 286 -0.29 2.85 -15.87
CA ALA A 286 -1.45 2.58 -16.71
C ALA A 286 -1.22 3.04 -18.15
N GLU A 287 -0.64 4.22 -18.35
CA GLU A 287 -0.37 4.78 -19.67
C GLU A 287 0.70 3.98 -20.41
N ILE A 288 1.87 3.74 -19.81
CA ILE A 288 2.95 3.00 -20.47
C ILE A 288 2.61 1.54 -20.75
N THR A 289 1.71 0.93 -19.96
CA THR A 289 1.20 -0.42 -20.21
C THR A 289 -0.06 -0.43 -21.08
N LYS A 290 -0.60 0.73 -21.47
CA LYS A 290 -1.87 0.88 -22.19
C LYS A 290 -3.09 0.28 -21.46
N PHE A 291 -3.05 0.22 -20.14
CA PHE A 291 -4.18 -0.23 -19.32
C PHE A 291 -5.31 0.82 -19.29
N GLY A 292 -6.52 0.38 -19.63
CA GLY A 292 -7.68 1.27 -19.85
C GLY A 292 -8.53 1.58 -18.61
N ASP A 293 -8.59 0.71 -17.59
CA ASP A 293 -9.42 0.96 -16.40
C ASP A 293 -8.66 1.73 -15.32
N ARG A 294 -8.77 3.06 -15.31
CA ARG A 294 -7.99 3.92 -14.40
C ARG A 294 -8.71 4.32 -13.12
N MET A 295 -9.76 3.58 -12.72
CA MET A 295 -10.43 3.81 -11.44
C MET A 295 -9.67 3.15 -10.29
N PHE A 296 -8.57 3.76 -9.88
CA PHE A 296 -7.75 3.30 -8.75
C PHE A 296 -8.32 3.73 -7.39
N TYR A 297 -9.15 4.76 -7.39
CA TYR A 297 -9.82 5.36 -6.24
C TYR A 297 -11.11 6.07 -6.71
N SER A 298 -12.00 6.38 -5.76
CA SER A 298 -13.21 7.19 -5.97
C SER A 298 -13.14 8.46 -5.11
N ASP A 299 -14.25 9.19 -5.05
CA ASP A 299 -14.56 10.33 -4.19
C ASP A 299 -14.51 9.99 -2.69
N TRP A 300 -13.36 9.57 -2.18
CA TRP A 300 -13.18 9.19 -0.77
C TRP A 300 -13.24 10.40 0.17
N TRP A 301 -12.96 11.61 -0.35
CA TRP A 301 -13.05 12.87 0.38
C TRP A 301 -14.48 13.28 0.76
N THR A 302 -15.49 12.71 0.10
CA THR A 302 -16.91 12.97 0.39
C THR A 302 -17.47 12.02 1.45
N CYS A 303 -16.67 11.09 1.96
CA CYS A 303 -17.10 10.10 2.93
C CYS A 303 -17.51 10.73 4.27
N THR A 304 -18.55 10.17 4.87
CA THR A 304 -19.01 10.50 6.24
C THR A 304 -18.71 9.38 7.24
N SER A 305 -18.11 8.28 6.77
CA SER A 305 -17.75 7.12 7.60
C SER A 305 -16.51 6.40 7.09
N TYR A 306 -15.80 5.73 8.00
CA TYR A 306 -14.61 4.93 7.67
C TYR A 306 -14.94 3.73 6.77
N GLY A 307 -16.12 3.14 6.92
CA GLY A 307 -16.58 2.08 6.03
C GLY A 307 -16.66 2.53 4.57
N GLY A 308 -17.13 3.76 4.31
CA GLY A 308 -17.12 4.37 2.98
C GLY A 308 -15.70 4.66 2.50
N TYR A 309 -14.87 5.22 3.38
CA TYR A 309 -13.47 5.55 3.08
C TYR A 309 -12.66 4.34 2.62
N PHE A 310 -12.66 3.23 3.37
CA PHE A 310 -11.89 2.02 3.03
C PHE A 310 -12.28 1.45 1.66
N ARG A 311 -13.55 1.63 1.24
CA ARG A 311 -14.01 1.16 -0.07
C ARG A 311 -13.60 2.06 -1.24
N LYS A 312 -13.33 3.35 -0.98
CA LYS A 312 -13.10 4.35 -2.03
C LYS A 312 -11.64 4.83 -2.13
N TRP A 313 -10.87 4.75 -1.05
CA TRP A 313 -9.50 5.29 -0.97
C TRP A 313 -8.55 4.57 -1.94
N ASN A 314 -8.47 3.24 -1.85
CA ASN A 314 -7.63 2.41 -2.70
C ASN A 314 -8.45 1.23 -3.22
N ILE A 315 -9.14 1.46 -4.34
CA ILE A 315 -10.03 0.47 -4.96
C ILE A 315 -9.25 -0.76 -5.39
N VAL A 316 -7.99 -0.60 -5.83
CA VAL A 316 -7.16 -1.72 -6.29
C VAL A 316 -6.95 -2.78 -5.19
N VAL A 317 -6.61 -2.34 -3.97
CA VAL A 317 -6.45 -3.24 -2.81
C VAL A 317 -7.80 -3.68 -2.27
N GLN A 318 -8.78 -2.77 -2.23
CA GLN A 318 -10.13 -3.08 -1.76
C GLN A 318 -10.79 -4.19 -2.58
N ASP A 319 -10.67 -4.16 -3.91
CA ASP A 319 -11.24 -5.19 -4.78
C ASP A 319 -10.59 -6.55 -4.52
N TRP A 320 -9.28 -6.57 -4.31
CA TRP A 320 -8.56 -7.79 -3.97
C TRP A 320 -9.02 -8.37 -2.63
N LEU A 321 -9.09 -7.52 -1.60
CA LEU A 321 -9.59 -7.91 -0.27
C LEU A 321 -11.04 -8.39 -0.33
N TYR A 322 -11.88 -7.74 -1.13
CA TYR A 322 -13.27 -8.13 -1.29
C TYR A 322 -13.39 -9.51 -1.96
N VAL A 323 -12.70 -9.72 -3.08
CA VAL A 323 -12.82 -10.96 -3.88
C VAL A 323 -12.17 -12.15 -3.19
N TYR A 324 -10.97 -11.99 -2.64
CA TYR A 324 -10.15 -13.12 -2.17
C TYR A 324 -10.18 -13.32 -0.66
N ILE A 325 -10.64 -12.33 0.12
CA ILE A 325 -10.75 -12.46 1.57
C ILE A 325 -12.22 -12.42 1.97
N TYR A 326 -12.91 -11.28 1.82
CA TYR A 326 -14.29 -11.10 2.28
C TYR A 326 -15.25 -12.16 1.72
N LYS A 327 -15.28 -12.33 0.39
CA LYS A 327 -16.15 -13.30 -0.27
C LYS A 327 -15.85 -14.72 0.18
N GLU A 328 -14.57 -15.07 0.38
CA GLU A 328 -14.18 -16.40 0.85
C GLU A 328 -14.60 -16.65 2.30
N PHE A 329 -14.46 -15.66 3.19
CA PHE A 329 -14.99 -15.72 4.56
C PHE A 329 -16.51 -15.95 4.59
N MET A 330 -17.24 -15.29 3.68
CA MET A 330 -18.69 -15.41 3.59
C MET A 330 -19.11 -16.75 3.00
N GLU A 331 -18.50 -17.19 1.89
CA GLU A 331 -18.93 -18.37 1.13
C GLU A 331 -18.38 -19.68 1.68
N SER A 332 -17.11 -19.70 2.12
CA SER A 332 -16.42 -20.94 2.53
C SER A 332 -16.64 -21.27 4.00
N PHE A 333 -16.75 -20.26 4.86
CA PHE A 333 -16.88 -20.44 6.31
C PHE A 333 -18.29 -20.13 6.84
N GLY A 334 -19.20 -19.63 6.00
CA GLY A 334 -20.58 -19.32 6.40
C GLY A 334 -20.68 -18.26 7.51
N THR A 335 -19.68 -17.36 7.61
CA THR A 335 -19.57 -16.39 8.71
C THR A 335 -20.54 -15.21 8.54
N SER A 336 -20.77 -14.48 9.64
CA SER A 336 -21.55 -13.23 9.57
C SER A 336 -20.76 -12.13 8.86
N ALA A 337 -21.48 -11.21 8.22
CA ALA A 337 -20.85 -10.09 7.50
C ALA A 337 -19.97 -9.22 8.41
N ALA A 338 -20.29 -9.11 9.70
CA ALA A 338 -19.50 -8.38 10.68
C ALA A 338 -18.15 -9.08 10.93
N VAL A 339 -18.15 -10.39 11.13
CA VAL A 339 -16.92 -11.20 11.32
C VAL A 339 -16.06 -11.17 10.07
N ALA A 340 -16.65 -11.30 8.88
CA ALA A 340 -15.90 -11.21 7.62
C ALA A 340 -15.25 -9.83 7.42
N LYS A 341 -15.99 -8.73 7.70
CA LYS A 341 -15.44 -7.36 7.64
C LYS A 341 -14.29 -7.18 8.65
N PHE A 342 -14.47 -7.64 9.88
CA PHE A 342 -13.45 -7.56 10.92
C PHE A 342 -12.19 -8.34 10.52
N GLY A 343 -12.35 -9.56 9.99
CA GLY A 343 -11.24 -10.37 9.48
C GLY A 343 -10.45 -9.67 8.37
N VAL A 344 -11.14 -9.00 7.43
CA VAL A 344 -10.48 -8.19 6.40
C VAL A 344 -9.67 -7.03 7.00
N ILE A 345 -10.23 -6.32 7.98
CA ILE A 345 -9.55 -5.20 8.66
C ILE A 345 -8.30 -5.71 9.39
N VAL A 346 -8.41 -6.81 10.14
CA VAL A 346 -7.28 -7.39 10.88
C VAL A 346 -6.17 -7.86 9.93
N ILE A 347 -6.52 -8.59 8.86
CA ILE A 347 -5.54 -9.04 7.86
C ILE A 347 -4.84 -7.84 7.21
N SER A 348 -5.61 -6.80 6.84
CA SER A 348 -5.04 -5.57 6.30
C SER A 348 -4.10 -4.90 7.31
N ALA A 349 -4.52 -4.75 8.57
CA ALA A 349 -3.72 -4.12 9.62
C ALA A 349 -2.39 -4.86 9.86
N VAL A 350 -2.40 -6.20 9.90
CA VAL A 350 -1.18 -7.01 10.04
C VAL A 350 -0.21 -6.78 8.89
N VAL A 351 -0.71 -6.73 7.65
CA VAL A 351 0.15 -6.51 6.47
C VAL A 351 0.72 -5.08 6.45
N HIS A 352 -0.05 -4.07 6.86
CA HIS A 352 0.48 -2.71 6.95
C HIS A 352 1.54 -2.61 8.06
N GLU A 353 1.32 -3.24 9.21
CA GLU A 353 2.28 -3.28 10.30
C GLU A 353 3.56 -4.02 9.91
N TRP A 354 3.45 -5.12 9.15
CA TRP A 354 4.59 -5.79 8.54
C TRP A 354 5.40 -4.83 7.65
N CYS A 355 4.71 -4.05 6.80
CA CYS A 355 5.36 -3.08 5.93
C CYS A 355 6.11 -2.02 6.71
N LEU A 356 5.48 -1.41 7.73
CA LEU A 356 6.11 -0.39 8.56
C LEU A 356 7.26 -0.94 9.38
N THR A 357 7.07 -2.10 10.02
CA THR A 357 8.07 -2.72 10.89
C THR A 357 9.38 -2.97 10.15
N HIS A 358 9.31 -3.56 8.95
CA HIS A 358 10.50 -3.85 8.17
C HIS A 358 11.03 -2.64 7.41
N ALA A 359 10.19 -1.69 7.00
CA ALA A 359 10.68 -0.45 6.39
C ALA A 359 11.44 0.43 7.38
N LEU A 360 10.96 0.53 8.64
CA LEU A 360 11.56 1.36 9.68
C LEU A 360 12.66 0.63 10.48
N GLY A 361 12.65 -0.70 10.49
CA GLY A 361 13.65 -1.52 11.18
C GLY A 361 13.34 -1.79 12.65
N PHE A 362 12.12 -1.51 13.10
CA PHE A 362 11.65 -1.77 14.47
C PHE A 362 10.16 -2.06 14.50
N PHE A 363 9.70 -2.80 15.51
CA PHE A 363 8.28 -3.11 15.70
C PHE A 363 7.62 -2.06 16.62
N PHE A 364 6.56 -1.42 16.15
CA PHE A 364 5.75 -0.50 16.94
C PHE A 364 4.29 -0.49 16.44
N PRO A 365 3.37 -1.27 17.06
CA PRO A 365 2.08 -1.63 16.46
C PRO A 365 1.00 -0.55 16.53
N LEU A 366 1.36 0.72 16.45
CA LEU A 366 0.41 1.82 16.56
C LEU A 366 -0.58 1.82 15.39
N LEU A 367 -0.10 1.61 14.15
CA LEU A 367 -0.98 1.55 12.99
C LEU A 367 -1.98 0.39 13.11
N PHE A 368 -1.52 -0.78 13.55
CA PHE A 368 -2.41 -1.92 13.81
C PHE A 368 -3.53 -1.55 14.79
N VAL A 369 -3.19 -0.93 15.92
CA VAL A 369 -4.17 -0.53 16.94
C VAL A 369 -5.14 0.50 16.36
N GLU A 370 -4.65 1.54 15.67
CA GLU A 370 -5.51 2.55 15.04
C GLU A 370 -6.45 1.94 14.00
N PHE A 371 -5.97 1.05 13.13
CA PHE A 371 -6.81 0.37 12.13
C PHE A 371 -7.90 -0.47 12.76
N VAL A 372 -7.57 -1.26 13.78
CA VAL A 372 -8.55 -2.14 14.44
C VAL A 372 -9.54 -1.32 15.25
N VAL A 373 -9.08 -0.34 16.02
CA VAL A 373 -9.95 0.52 16.86
C VAL A 373 -10.82 1.42 16.00
N LEU A 374 -10.22 2.24 15.13
CA LEU A 374 -10.98 3.16 14.27
C LEU A 374 -11.83 2.38 13.25
N GLY A 375 -11.28 1.33 12.65
CA GLY A 375 -11.98 0.52 11.67
C GLY A 375 -13.17 -0.27 12.25
N SER A 376 -13.06 -0.76 13.48
CA SER A 376 -14.15 -1.54 14.12
C SER A 376 -15.17 -0.65 14.81
N ILE A 377 -14.75 0.43 15.47
CA ILE A 377 -15.66 1.32 16.21
C ILE A 377 -16.34 2.28 15.24
N LEU A 378 -15.58 2.99 14.41
CA LEU A 378 -16.11 4.05 13.53
C LEU A 378 -16.58 3.52 12.18
N GLY A 379 -16.18 2.30 11.78
CA GLY A 379 -16.68 1.66 10.57
C GLY A 379 -18.17 1.28 10.63
N ASN A 380 -18.71 1.11 11.86
CA ASN A 380 -20.11 0.78 12.12
C ASN A 380 -21.00 2.01 12.36
N VAL A 381 -20.42 3.18 12.52
CA VAL A 381 -21.16 4.44 12.63
C VAL A 381 -21.48 4.91 11.22
N GLU A 382 -22.68 4.59 10.73
CA GLU A 382 -23.18 5.18 9.50
C GLU A 382 -23.55 6.64 9.78
N GLY A 383 -22.62 7.55 9.49
CA GLY A 383 -22.91 8.98 9.48
C GLY A 383 -23.98 9.26 8.44
N TYR A 384 -25.11 9.83 8.86
CA TYR A 384 -26.06 10.47 7.94
C TYR A 384 -25.28 11.37 6.97
N LYS A 385 -25.71 11.46 5.70
CA LYS A 385 -25.08 12.32 4.69
C LYS A 385 -25.21 13.80 5.10
N ASN A 386 -24.34 14.23 5.99
CA ASN A 386 -24.36 15.52 6.65
C ASN A 386 -22.92 16.01 6.74
N ILE A 387 -22.75 17.30 6.44
CA ILE A 387 -21.46 18.00 6.47
C ILE A 387 -20.71 17.82 7.78
N VAL A 388 -21.43 17.76 8.93
CA VAL A 388 -20.81 17.59 10.26
C VAL A 388 -20.03 16.27 10.33
N PHE A 389 -20.59 15.17 9.84
CA PHE A 389 -19.91 13.87 9.84
C PHE A 389 -18.73 13.83 8.87
N ASN A 390 -18.79 14.57 7.76
CA ASN A 390 -17.64 14.71 6.86
C ASN A 390 -16.51 15.51 7.52
N VAL A 391 -16.81 16.60 8.24
CA VAL A 391 -15.82 17.38 9.00
C VAL A 391 -15.18 16.54 10.10
N ILE A 392 -15.98 15.81 10.89
CA ILE A 392 -15.48 14.89 11.92
C ILE A 392 -14.59 13.82 11.29
N PHE A 393 -15.02 13.24 10.16
CA PHE A 393 -14.23 12.27 9.41
C PHE A 393 -12.86 12.85 9.02
N TRP A 394 -12.82 14.01 8.38
CA TRP A 394 -11.57 14.67 7.99
C TRP A 394 -10.66 14.99 9.18
N TYR A 395 -11.22 15.54 10.25
CA TYR A 395 -10.43 15.86 11.44
C TYR A 395 -9.88 14.61 12.12
N SER A 396 -10.68 13.54 12.21
CA SER A 396 -10.23 12.25 12.75
C SER A 396 -9.12 11.62 11.89
N LEU A 397 -9.21 11.74 10.56
CA LEU A 397 -8.19 11.27 9.63
C LEU A 397 -6.89 12.07 9.77
N ALA A 398 -7.00 13.39 9.98
CA ALA A 398 -5.85 14.26 10.22
C ALA A 398 -5.14 13.94 11.54
N ILE A 399 -5.89 13.75 12.63
CA ILE A 399 -5.33 13.36 13.93
C ILE A 399 -4.70 11.97 13.86
N GLY A 400 -5.36 10.98 13.24
CA GLY A 400 -4.79 9.65 13.07
C GLY A 400 -3.46 9.69 12.32
N MET A 401 -3.43 10.41 11.18
CA MET A 401 -2.17 10.56 10.44
C MET A 401 -1.09 11.32 11.25
N SER A 402 -1.48 12.33 12.02
CA SER A 402 -0.56 13.04 12.93
C SER A 402 0.04 12.12 13.99
N SER A 403 -0.80 11.29 14.60
CA SER A 403 -0.41 10.28 15.58
C SER A 403 0.62 9.33 14.99
N LEU A 404 0.34 8.76 13.82
CA LEU A 404 1.28 7.89 13.12
C LEU A 404 2.60 8.61 12.79
N CYS A 405 2.55 9.78 12.14
CA CYS A 405 3.76 10.52 11.81
C CYS A 405 4.58 10.88 13.04
N THR A 406 3.94 11.32 14.12
CA THR A 406 4.60 11.79 15.34
C THR A 406 5.22 10.62 16.09
N PHE A 407 4.44 9.59 16.45
CA PHE A 407 4.93 8.51 17.30
C PHE A 407 5.92 7.58 16.60
N TYR A 408 5.76 7.27 15.29
CA TYR A 408 6.79 6.50 14.58
C TYR A 408 8.08 7.31 14.42
N THR A 409 8.01 8.64 14.27
CA THR A 409 9.20 9.50 14.20
C THR A 409 9.89 9.62 15.55
N ILE A 410 9.11 9.78 16.63
CA ILE A 410 9.61 9.72 18.01
C ILE A 410 10.35 8.41 18.26
N GLU A 411 9.73 7.28 17.92
CA GLU A 411 10.32 5.96 18.13
C GLU A 411 11.59 5.77 17.30
N TYR A 412 11.61 6.27 16.06
CA TYR A 412 12.79 6.28 15.20
C TYR A 412 13.94 7.07 15.83
N TYR A 413 13.70 8.31 16.28
CA TYR A 413 14.75 9.11 16.91
C TYR A 413 15.16 8.57 18.27
N ALA A 414 14.24 8.07 19.10
CA ALA A 414 14.55 7.44 20.38
C ALA A 414 15.53 6.26 20.20
N ARG A 415 15.34 5.43 19.18
CA ARG A 415 16.24 4.30 18.88
C ARG A 415 17.59 4.72 18.32
N ASN A 416 17.65 5.82 17.58
CA ASN A 416 18.90 6.32 16.98
C ASN A 416 19.73 7.15 17.96
N ASN A 417 19.07 8.02 18.74
CA ASN A 417 19.72 8.93 19.67
C ASN A 417 20.09 8.22 20.97
N ALA A 418 19.28 7.29 21.47
CA ALA A 418 19.53 6.52 22.70
C ALA A 418 19.57 4.99 22.47
N PRO A 419 20.56 4.47 21.71
CA PRO A 419 20.64 3.07 21.33
C PRO A 419 20.99 2.16 22.52
N ILE A 420 20.31 1.01 22.61
CA ILE A 420 20.61 -0.05 23.60
C ILE A 420 21.73 -0.95 23.04
N LYS A 421 22.78 -1.20 23.82
CA LYS A 421 23.81 -2.18 23.48
C LYS A 421 23.30 -3.59 23.77
N ASN A 422 23.19 -4.42 22.73
CA ASN A 422 22.73 -5.82 22.80
C ASN A 422 21.32 -5.98 23.41
N PRO A 423 20.27 -5.45 22.75
CA PRO A 423 18.92 -5.52 23.27
C PRO A 423 18.42 -6.97 23.37
N THR A 424 17.79 -7.28 24.49
CA THR A 424 16.99 -8.50 24.68
C THR A 424 15.79 -8.51 23.73
N PHE A 425 15.16 -9.67 23.56
CA PHE A 425 13.94 -9.79 22.75
C PHE A 425 12.83 -8.85 23.23
N LEU A 426 12.65 -8.70 24.55
CA LEU A 426 11.63 -7.83 25.12
C LEU A 426 11.91 -6.36 24.82
N GLU A 427 13.17 -5.92 24.92
CA GLU A 427 13.58 -4.54 24.60
C GLU A 427 13.41 -4.19 23.11
N ASN A 428 13.41 -5.17 22.22
CA ASN A 428 13.10 -4.94 20.81
C ASN A 428 11.60 -4.76 20.55
N ILE A 429 10.73 -5.29 21.40
CA ILE A 429 9.27 -5.19 21.28
C ILE A 429 8.73 -3.96 22.02
N VAL A 430 9.30 -3.64 23.18
CA VAL A 430 8.85 -2.50 23.98
C VAL A 430 9.22 -1.20 23.25
N PRO A 431 8.30 -0.24 23.11
CA PRO A 431 8.61 1.04 22.49
C PRO A 431 9.74 1.76 23.23
N ARG A 432 10.75 2.17 22.49
CA ARG A 432 11.93 2.84 23.05
C ARG A 432 11.58 4.20 23.62
N PHE A 433 10.61 4.91 23.05
CA PHE A 433 10.22 6.22 23.55
C PHE A 433 9.68 6.23 24.99
N ILE A 434 9.26 5.08 25.51
CA ILE A 434 8.80 4.92 26.90
C ILE A 434 9.97 4.59 27.84
N THR A 435 11.01 3.95 27.31
CA THR A 435 12.12 3.37 28.08
C THR A 435 13.46 4.09 27.86
N CYS A 436 13.50 5.12 27.02
CA CYS A 436 14.70 5.90 26.81
C CYS A 436 14.94 6.81 28.01
N ASP A 437 15.98 6.50 28.77
CA ASP A 437 16.60 7.48 29.66
C ASP A 437 17.32 8.49 28.76
N CYS A 438 17.08 9.78 28.98
CA CYS A 438 17.72 10.82 28.18
C CYS A 438 19.22 10.80 28.44
N ILE A 439 20.03 10.99 27.40
CA ILE A 439 21.49 11.05 27.55
C ILE A 439 21.82 12.40 28.19
N ASP A 440 22.43 12.37 29.38
CA ASP A 440 22.98 13.55 30.09
C ASP A 440 24.04 14.30 29.26
#